data_AF-R9KVR8-F1
#
_entry.id   AF-R9KVR8-F1
#
_cell.length_a   1.000
_cell.length_b   1.000
_cell.length_c   1.000
_cell.angle_alpha   90.00
_cell.angle_beta   90.00
_cell.angle_gamma   90.00
#
_symmetry.space_group_name_H-M   'P 1'
#
loop_
_entity.id
_entity.type
_entity.pdbx_description
1 polymer ?
#
loop_
_entity_poly.entity_id
_entity_poly.type
_entity_poly.pdbx_seq_one_letter_code
_entity_poly.pdbx_strand_id
1 'polypeptide(L)'
;MRGGISEDEKKSRARAARERLRQSAPRRKRSEGCESNETGERIGFGLLSEEDEERELPPLVCDPDTAPPGPPWHYDLTDEEAQARQEKREERQEKRDQLKQRALDKTPEKLRNPSDLQVRFRTGAVYTAVTIVCVLAGNVPMLLMIMAVAGICAGEFFYMLRSDAKLPNEMLGIIAAVLYPPSVYLGGLIGAMLVSLALLLALLVWYVFWLKARIPDVGVSFFGAAYTGLLLCGLIVIRASLPAPWGGVVVLLLFLSVWANDAFAYLVGSKIGRHKLAPRTSPKKSWEGFFAGLVGSVLFWCAISFVPGVTMTLVQAIAFGVVAGCMGVLGDLAESRIKRNSGFKDSGTIMPGHGGLLDRSDSLFLTSITAAILMVAGGCIPYTLF
;
A
#
# COMPACT_ATOMS: atom_id res chain seq x y z
N MET A 1 -55.40 28.47 -20.66
CA MET A 1 -54.05 28.88 -20.22
C MET A 1 -53.61 27.97 -19.09
N ARG A 2 -52.86 26.90 -19.37
CA ARG A 2 -52.16 26.13 -18.32
C ARG A 2 -50.75 26.68 -18.26
N GLY A 3 -50.42 27.38 -17.17
CA GLY A 3 -49.10 27.96 -16.96
C GLY A 3 -48.05 26.86 -16.85
N GLY A 4 -47.17 26.78 -17.84
CA GLY A 4 -45.99 25.92 -17.78
C GLY A 4 -45.00 26.51 -16.79
N ILE A 5 -44.45 25.65 -15.93
CA ILE A 5 -43.36 26.00 -15.01
C ILE A 5 -42.17 26.47 -15.84
N SER A 6 -41.67 27.67 -15.54
CA SER A 6 -40.50 28.27 -16.22
C SER A 6 -39.27 27.37 -16.06
N GLU A 7 -38.42 27.28 -17.08
CA GLU A 7 -37.14 26.54 -17.02
C GLU A 7 -36.24 26.99 -15.86
N ASP A 8 -36.30 28.27 -15.50
CA ASP A 8 -35.56 28.80 -14.35
C ASP A 8 -36.09 28.25 -13.02
N GLU A 9 -37.40 27.99 -12.95
CA GLU A 9 -38.03 27.40 -11.77
C GLU A 9 -37.70 25.91 -11.65
N LYS A 10 -37.57 25.19 -12.78
CA LYS A 10 -37.07 23.79 -12.78
C LYS A 10 -35.61 23.72 -12.32
N LYS A 11 -34.75 24.60 -12.82
CA LYS A 11 -33.32 24.67 -12.43
C LYS A 11 -33.14 25.04 -10.96
N SER A 12 -33.94 25.99 -10.47
CA SER A 12 -34.02 26.38 -9.05
C SER A 12 -34.40 25.19 -8.16
N ARG A 13 -35.45 24.46 -8.52
CA ARG A 13 -35.92 23.29 -7.75
C ARG A 13 -34.94 22.13 -7.79
N ALA A 14 -34.26 21.90 -8.91
CA ALA A 14 -33.19 20.91 -9.02
C ALA A 14 -31.97 21.24 -8.14
N ARG A 15 -31.62 22.52 -8.00
CA ARG A 15 -30.58 22.99 -7.06
C ARG A 15 -31.00 22.73 -5.61
N ALA A 16 -32.24 23.09 -5.25
CA ALA A 16 -32.75 22.88 -3.89
C ALA A 16 -32.85 21.39 -3.52
N ALA A 17 -33.20 20.52 -4.46
CA ALA A 17 -33.21 19.07 -4.25
C ALA A 17 -31.81 18.48 -4.02
N ARG A 18 -30.79 19.00 -4.74
CA ARG A 18 -29.38 18.61 -4.55
C ARG A 18 -28.82 19.04 -3.19
N GLU A 19 -29.22 20.21 -2.69
CA GLU A 19 -28.84 20.66 -1.34
C GLU A 19 -29.47 19.79 -0.25
N ARG A 20 -30.73 19.37 -0.42
CA ARG A 20 -31.40 18.47 0.52
C ARG A 20 -30.80 17.06 0.53
N LEU A 21 -30.36 16.56 -0.63
CA LEU A 21 -29.62 15.29 -0.75
C LEU A 21 -28.25 15.32 -0.06
N ARG A 22 -27.58 16.48 -0.02
CA ARG A 22 -26.33 16.64 0.74
C ARG A 22 -26.56 16.61 2.26
N GLN A 23 -27.71 17.06 2.72
CA GLN A 23 -28.05 17.15 4.14
C GLN A 23 -28.60 15.84 4.73
N SER A 24 -29.13 14.92 3.89
CA SER A 24 -29.87 13.73 4.35
C SER A 24 -29.10 12.40 4.29
N ALA A 25 -27.82 12.38 3.88
CA ALA A 25 -27.04 11.13 3.80
C ALA A 25 -26.76 10.52 5.20
N PRO A 26 -27.31 9.34 5.55
CA PRO A 26 -27.07 8.74 6.86
C PRO A 26 -25.74 7.97 6.91
N ARG A 27 -25.01 8.09 8.03
CA ARG A 27 -23.90 7.21 8.43
C ARG A 27 -24.39 5.75 8.49
N ARG A 28 -23.95 4.88 7.57
CA ARG A 28 -24.32 3.43 7.60
C ARG A 28 -23.47 2.64 8.61
N LYS A 29 -24.18 1.91 9.49
CA LYS A 29 -23.68 0.87 10.41
C LYS A 29 -23.35 -0.43 9.65
N ARG A 30 -22.37 -1.17 10.17
CA ARG A 30 -21.93 -2.54 9.80
C ARG A 30 -22.94 -3.63 10.22
N SER A 31 -23.04 -4.67 9.38
CA SER A 31 -23.29 -6.13 9.66
C SER A 31 -24.16 -6.70 8.53
N GLU A 32 -24.08 -7.93 8.02
CA GLU A 32 -23.26 -9.14 8.15
C GLU A 32 -23.72 -10.07 6.99
N GLY A 33 -22.84 -10.91 6.44
CA GLY A 33 -23.20 -12.14 5.72
C GLY A 33 -23.56 -12.05 4.23
N CYS A 34 -22.62 -12.41 3.35
CA CYS A 34 -22.89 -13.25 2.18
C CYS A 34 -21.56 -13.79 1.61
N GLU A 35 -21.42 -15.12 1.58
CA GLU A 35 -20.41 -15.83 0.80
C GLU A 35 -20.86 -15.90 -0.66
N SER A 36 -20.00 -15.50 -1.60
CA SER A 36 -19.85 -16.16 -2.90
C SER A 36 -18.66 -15.60 -3.68
N ASN A 37 -17.85 -16.53 -4.21
CA ASN A 37 -16.87 -16.31 -5.27
C ASN A 37 -17.45 -15.43 -6.39
N GLU A 38 -16.67 -14.46 -6.88
CA GLU A 38 -16.17 -14.48 -8.27
C GLU A 38 -15.26 -13.28 -8.57
N THR A 39 -14.24 -13.61 -9.33
CA THR A 39 -13.25 -12.78 -10.01
C THR A 39 -13.86 -11.68 -10.86
N GLY A 40 -13.31 -10.46 -10.80
CA GLY A 40 -13.72 -9.39 -11.72
C GLY A 40 -12.97 -8.08 -11.54
N GLU A 41 -11.78 -7.99 -12.12
CA GLU A 41 -11.04 -6.76 -12.41
C GLU A 41 -11.93 -5.61 -12.89
N ARG A 42 -11.78 -4.42 -12.28
CA ARG A 42 -11.97 -3.13 -12.98
C ARG A 42 -10.82 -2.19 -12.69
N ILE A 43 -9.88 -2.19 -13.63
CA ILE A 43 -9.08 -1.02 -13.99
C ILE A 43 -10.01 -0.03 -14.68
N GLY A 44 -9.88 1.26 -14.37
CA GLY A 44 -10.62 2.31 -15.08
C GLY A 44 -10.42 3.69 -14.48
N PHE A 45 -9.25 4.27 -14.72
CA PHE A 45 -9.09 5.72 -14.82
C PHE A 45 -9.98 6.19 -15.96
N GLY A 46 -10.78 7.23 -15.74
CA GLY A 46 -11.60 7.84 -16.77
C GLY A 46 -11.97 9.24 -16.33
N LEU A 47 -11.34 10.24 -16.96
CA LEU A 47 -11.98 11.54 -17.13
C LEU A 47 -13.37 11.29 -17.71
N LEU A 48 -14.38 11.94 -17.15
CA LEU A 48 -15.69 12.06 -17.78
C LEU A 48 -15.44 12.58 -19.20
N SER A 49 -15.79 11.79 -20.22
CA SER A 49 -15.84 12.29 -21.59
C SER A 49 -17.03 13.22 -21.72
N GLU A 50 -16.94 14.20 -22.64
CA GLU A 50 -18.01 15.19 -22.91
C GLU A 50 -19.38 14.53 -23.23
N GLU A 51 -19.40 13.24 -23.59
CA GLU A 51 -20.64 12.45 -23.80
C GLU A 51 -21.45 12.17 -22.51
N ASP A 52 -20.88 12.32 -21.30
CA ASP A 52 -21.61 12.10 -20.04
C ASP A 52 -22.48 13.32 -19.63
N GLU A 53 -22.29 14.51 -20.23
CA GLU A 53 -23.08 15.72 -19.94
C GLU A 53 -24.44 15.77 -20.65
N GLU A 54 -24.61 15.05 -21.77
CA GLU A 54 -25.86 15.04 -22.58
C GLU A 54 -26.83 13.91 -22.25
N ARG A 55 -26.61 13.17 -21.16
CA ARG A 55 -27.51 12.09 -20.76
C ARG A 55 -28.85 12.64 -20.29
N GLU A 56 -29.87 12.61 -21.16
CA GLU A 56 -31.26 12.77 -20.75
C GLU A 56 -31.57 11.71 -19.68
N LEU A 57 -31.78 12.18 -18.45
CA LEU A 57 -32.21 11.34 -17.35
C LEU A 57 -33.67 10.94 -17.59
N PRO A 58 -34.06 9.68 -17.32
CA PRO A 58 -35.44 9.26 -17.48
C PRO A 58 -36.37 10.13 -16.62
N PRO A 59 -37.59 10.42 -17.09
CA PRO A 59 -38.52 11.28 -16.37
C PRO A 59 -38.87 10.68 -15.01
N LEU A 60 -38.93 11.53 -13.97
CA LEU A 60 -39.36 11.12 -12.63
C LEU A 60 -40.80 10.57 -12.69
N VAL A 61 -41.00 9.34 -12.23
CA VAL A 61 -42.30 8.64 -12.25
C VAL A 61 -43.17 8.95 -11.01
N CYS A 62 -42.75 9.83 -10.11
CA CYS A 62 -43.52 10.12 -8.90
C CYS A 62 -43.77 11.62 -8.70
N ASP A 63 -45.04 11.96 -8.42
CA ASP A 63 -45.46 13.28 -7.96
C ASP A 63 -44.81 13.54 -6.58
N PRO A 64 -44.03 14.63 -6.40
CA PRO A 64 -43.24 14.86 -5.18
C PRO A 64 -44.04 14.84 -3.88
N ASP A 65 -45.34 15.10 -3.96
CA ASP A 65 -46.26 15.19 -2.83
C ASP A 65 -46.74 13.82 -2.31
N THR A 66 -46.50 12.73 -3.06
CA THR A 66 -46.94 11.36 -2.71
C THR A 66 -45.79 10.42 -2.34
N ALA A 67 -44.56 10.92 -2.37
CA ALA A 67 -43.35 10.16 -2.10
C ALA A 67 -43.22 9.78 -0.60
N PRO A 68 -43.13 8.50 -0.21
CA PRO A 68 -42.91 8.10 1.18
C PRO A 68 -41.56 8.64 1.74
N PRO A 69 -41.48 8.96 3.04
CA PRO A 69 -40.29 9.56 3.62
C PRO A 69 -39.17 8.52 3.86
N GLY A 70 -38.08 8.61 3.09
CA GLY A 70 -36.79 7.97 3.36
C GLY A 70 -36.06 7.41 2.11
N PRO A 71 -34.72 7.31 2.09
CA PRO A 71 -33.99 6.56 1.06
C PRO A 71 -34.10 5.04 1.28
N PRO A 72 -34.02 4.20 0.22
CA PRO A 72 -33.50 4.50 -1.11
C PRO A 72 -34.58 4.49 -2.19
N TRP A 73 -34.62 5.54 -3.02
CA TRP A 73 -35.19 5.42 -4.36
C TRP A 73 -34.21 4.55 -5.16
N HIS A 74 -34.45 3.24 -5.19
CA HIS A 74 -33.95 2.46 -6.30
C HIS A 74 -34.57 3.07 -7.55
N TYR A 75 -33.76 3.31 -8.59
CA TYR A 75 -34.35 3.37 -9.92
C TYR A 75 -34.96 1.99 -10.11
N ASP A 76 -36.29 1.88 -10.06
CA ASP A 76 -36.99 0.74 -10.64
C ASP A 76 -36.72 0.84 -12.14
N LEU A 77 -35.52 0.40 -12.53
CA LEU A 77 -35.19 0.10 -13.91
C LEU A 77 -36.28 -0.85 -14.35
N THR A 78 -37.02 -0.50 -15.39
CA THR A 78 -37.88 -1.47 -16.04
C THR A 78 -37.04 -2.70 -16.39
N ASP A 79 -37.63 -3.89 -16.41
CA ASP A 79 -36.91 -5.13 -16.67
C ASP A 79 -36.08 -5.05 -17.97
N GLU A 80 -36.57 -4.28 -18.96
CA GLU A 80 -35.86 -3.96 -20.21
C GLU A 80 -34.57 -3.13 -20.00
N GLU A 81 -34.58 -2.11 -19.14
CA GLU A 81 -33.39 -1.28 -18.86
C GLU A 81 -32.35 -2.02 -18.01
N ALA A 82 -32.81 -2.91 -17.12
CA ALA A 82 -31.95 -3.79 -16.35
C ALA A 82 -31.24 -4.82 -17.24
N GLN A 83 -31.98 -5.44 -18.16
CA GLN A 83 -31.47 -6.37 -19.17
C GLN A 83 -30.47 -5.69 -20.11
N ALA A 84 -30.79 -4.51 -20.66
CA ALA A 84 -29.88 -3.77 -21.54
C ALA A 84 -28.55 -3.39 -20.86
N ARG A 85 -28.55 -3.18 -19.53
CA ARG A 85 -27.32 -2.96 -18.75
C ARG A 85 -26.53 -4.24 -18.50
N GLN A 86 -27.20 -5.38 -18.33
CA GLN A 86 -26.55 -6.69 -18.23
C GLN A 86 -25.90 -7.06 -19.56
N GLU A 87 -26.61 -6.95 -20.67
CA GLU A 87 -26.08 -7.20 -22.01
C GLU A 87 -24.85 -6.33 -22.31
N LYS A 88 -24.90 -5.02 -22.01
CA LYS A 88 -23.73 -4.13 -22.16
C LYS A 88 -22.55 -4.51 -21.27
N ARG A 89 -22.80 -5.13 -20.10
CA ARG A 89 -21.72 -5.64 -19.22
C ARG A 89 -21.13 -6.92 -19.79
N GLU A 90 -21.97 -7.82 -20.28
CA GLU A 90 -21.57 -9.09 -20.90
C GLU A 90 -20.77 -8.84 -22.17
N GLU A 91 -21.22 -7.98 -23.09
CA GLU A 91 -20.46 -7.61 -24.29
C GLU A 91 -19.08 -7.00 -23.95
N ARG A 92 -18.99 -6.17 -22.91
CA ARG A 92 -17.71 -5.61 -22.45
C ARG A 92 -16.81 -6.68 -21.88
N GLN A 93 -17.37 -7.67 -21.20
CA GLN A 93 -16.65 -8.79 -20.63
C GLN A 93 -16.13 -9.72 -21.73
N GLU A 94 -16.98 -10.08 -22.70
CA GLU A 94 -16.59 -10.86 -23.88
C GLU A 94 -15.49 -10.17 -24.69
N LYS A 95 -15.58 -8.86 -24.94
CA LYS A 95 -14.53 -8.11 -25.64
C LYS A 95 -13.19 -8.16 -24.89
N ARG A 96 -13.22 -8.06 -23.55
CA ARG A 96 -12.01 -8.19 -22.72
C ARG A 96 -11.44 -9.60 -22.78
N ASP A 97 -12.29 -10.61 -22.74
CA ASP A 97 -11.87 -12.02 -22.76
C ASP A 97 -11.32 -12.41 -24.14
N GLN A 98 -11.93 -11.92 -25.23
CA GLN A 98 -11.38 -12.06 -26.59
C GLN A 98 -10.03 -11.36 -26.74
N LEU A 99 -9.85 -10.17 -26.16
CA LEU A 99 -8.56 -9.47 -26.13
C LEU A 99 -7.50 -10.25 -25.34
N LYS A 100 -7.88 -10.80 -24.17
CA LYS A 100 -7.00 -11.67 -23.37
C LYS A 100 -6.62 -12.93 -24.14
N GLN A 101 -7.57 -13.60 -24.79
CA GLN A 101 -7.32 -14.80 -25.60
C GLN A 101 -6.41 -14.49 -26.80
N ARG A 102 -6.66 -13.41 -27.55
CA ARG A 102 -5.78 -12.99 -28.65
C ARG A 102 -4.37 -12.64 -28.19
N ALA A 103 -4.22 -12.07 -26.99
CA ALA A 103 -2.91 -11.85 -26.39
C ALA A 103 -2.24 -13.16 -25.96
N LEU A 104 -3.00 -14.10 -25.42
CA LEU A 104 -2.54 -15.43 -25.03
C LEU A 104 -2.05 -16.24 -26.25
N ASP A 105 -2.78 -16.20 -27.36
CA ASP A 105 -2.46 -16.95 -28.58
C ASP A 105 -1.25 -16.41 -29.33
N LYS A 106 -0.92 -15.12 -29.15
CA LYS A 106 0.31 -14.51 -29.66
C LYS A 106 1.53 -14.79 -28.78
N THR A 107 1.33 -15.38 -27.60
CA THR A 107 2.41 -15.65 -26.65
C THR A 107 3.06 -17.02 -26.96
N PRO A 108 4.40 -17.12 -27.05
CA PRO A 108 5.09 -18.38 -27.33
C PRO A 108 4.70 -19.50 -26.35
N GLU A 109 4.53 -20.75 -26.80
CA GLU A 109 4.08 -21.88 -25.97
C GLU A 109 4.92 -22.11 -24.70
N LYS A 110 6.23 -21.83 -24.75
CA LYS A 110 7.15 -21.92 -23.59
C LYS A 110 6.82 -20.93 -22.46
N LEU A 111 6.07 -19.86 -22.74
CA LEU A 111 5.62 -18.86 -21.78
C LEU A 111 4.14 -19.01 -21.41
N ARG A 112 3.45 -19.99 -22.02
CA ARG A 112 2.00 -20.20 -21.88
C ARG A 112 1.65 -20.87 -20.55
N ASN A 113 2.54 -21.71 -20.01
CA ASN A 113 2.39 -22.40 -18.72
C ASN A 113 3.72 -22.49 -17.92
N PRO A 114 4.37 -21.37 -17.54
CA PRO A 114 5.40 -21.44 -16.54
C PRO A 114 4.75 -21.90 -15.23
N SER A 115 5.26 -22.97 -14.61
CA SER A 115 4.82 -23.37 -13.27
C SER A 115 4.83 -22.13 -12.36
N ASP A 116 3.75 -21.89 -11.61
CA ASP A 116 3.57 -20.70 -10.75
C ASP A 116 4.81 -20.46 -9.86
N LEU A 117 5.46 -21.54 -9.41
CA LEU A 117 6.74 -21.52 -8.69
C LEU A 117 7.93 -20.93 -9.48
N GLN A 118 8.05 -21.20 -10.78
CA GLN A 118 9.14 -20.71 -11.63
C GLN A 118 8.99 -19.23 -11.94
N VAL A 119 7.76 -18.75 -12.18
CA VAL A 119 7.47 -17.31 -12.32
C VAL A 119 7.86 -16.59 -11.05
N ARG A 120 7.42 -17.14 -9.91
CA ARG A 120 7.73 -16.68 -8.56
C ARG A 120 9.24 -16.57 -8.33
N PHE A 121 9.97 -17.64 -8.58
CA PHE A 121 11.42 -17.64 -8.37
C PHE A 121 12.13 -16.62 -9.26
N ARG A 122 11.75 -16.50 -10.53
CA ARG A 122 12.38 -15.56 -11.47
C ARG A 122 12.13 -14.11 -11.09
N THR A 123 10.90 -13.74 -10.73
CA THR A 123 10.57 -12.37 -10.33
C THR A 123 11.27 -11.98 -9.02
N GLY A 124 11.29 -12.88 -8.03
CA GLY A 124 12.03 -12.68 -6.78
C GLY A 124 13.54 -12.56 -6.98
N ALA A 125 14.13 -13.37 -7.87
CA ALA A 125 15.56 -13.31 -8.19
C ALA A 125 15.94 -11.99 -8.88
N VAL A 126 15.12 -11.53 -9.83
CA VAL A 126 15.33 -10.23 -10.50
C VAL A 126 15.22 -9.09 -9.51
N TYR A 127 14.19 -9.08 -8.65
CA TYR A 127 14.04 -8.07 -7.59
C TYR A 127 15.29 -8.03 -6.69
N THR A 128 15.72 -9.19 -6.19
CA THR A 128 16.90 -9.32 -5.33
C THR A 128 18.17 -8.83 -6.02
N ALA A 129 18.39 -9.21 -7.28
CA ALA A 129 19.55 -8.78 -8.05
C ALA A 129 19.56 -7.25 -8.26
N VAL A 130 18.41 -6.67 -8.63
CA VAL A 130 18.27 -5.22 -8.79
C VAL A 130 18.55 -4.52 -7.46
N THR A 131 18.02 -5.01 -6.34
CA THR A 131 18.28 -4.44 -5.02
C THR A 131 19.76 -4.46 -4.68
N ILE A 132 20.46 -5.58 -4.87
CA ILE A 132 21.89 -5.70 -4.61
C ILE A 132 22.69 -4.72 -5.47
N VAL A 133 22.40 -4.64 -6.77
CA VAL A 133 23.07 -3.72 -7.70
C VAL A 133 22.85 -2.27 -7.28
N CYS A 134 21.61 -1.86 -6.99
CA CYS A 134 21.30 -0.48 -6.58
C CYS A 134 21.97 -0.10 -5.24
N VAL A 135 22.00 -1.01 -4.26
CA VAL A 135 22.60 -0.77 -2.94
C VAL A 135 24.13 -0.58 -3.05
N LEU A 136 24.78 -1.39 -3.88
CA LEU A 136 26.23 -1.35 -4.05
C LEU A 136 26.71 -0.26 -5.03
N ALA A 137 25.91 0.09 -6.05
CA ALA A 137 26.29 1.04 -7.08
C ALA A 137 26.52 2.47 -6.56
N GLY A 138 25.80 2.90 -5.52
CA GLY A 138 26.00 4.23 -4.93
C GLY A 138 24.80 4.76 -4.16
N ASN A 139 24.92 5.98 -3.65
CA ASN A 139 23.84 6.66 -2.93
C ASN A 139 22.66 7.01 -3.86
N VAL A 140 22.95 7.51 -5.07
CA VAL A 140 21.91 7.94 -6.03
C VAL A 140 21.09 6.76 -6.56
N PRO A 141 21.69 5.64 -7.03
CA PRO A 141 20.91 4.48 -7.45
C PRO A 141 20.03 3.90 -6.32
N MET A 142 20.57 3.82 -5.10
CA MET A 142 19.79 3.39 -3.94
C MET A 142 18.65 4.35 -3.63
N LEU A 143 18.88 5.66 -3.68
CA LEU A 143 17.85 6.67 -3.47
C LEU A 143 16.69 6.50 -4.45
N LEU A 144 17.00 6.38 -5.75
CA LEU A 144 15.98 6.18 -6.79
C LEU A 144 15.21 4.87 -6.59
N MET A 145 15.89 3.81 -6.19
CA MET A 145 15.25 2.53 -5.85
C MET A 145 14.28 2.69 -4.67
N ILE A 146 14.69 3.34 -3.59
CA ILE A 146 13.83 3.56 -2.41
C ILE A 146 12.66 4.48 -2.74
N MET A 147 12.85 5.51 -3.58
CA MET A 147 11.75 6.34 -4.07
C MET A 147 10.71 5.52 -4.86
N ALA A 148 11.17 4.64 -5.75
CA ALA A 148 10.30 3.77 -6.52
C ALA A 148 9.55 2.78 -5.61
N VAL A 149 10.26 2.14 -4.67
CA VAL A 149 9.64 1.20 -3.71
C VAL A 149 8.62 1.92 -2.83
N ALA A 150 8.95 3.08 -2.28
CA ALA A 150 8.04 3.89 -1.46
C ALA A 150 6.78 4.29 -2.23
N GLY A 151 6.91 4.79 -3.47
CA GLY A 151 5.78 5.19 -4.30
C GLY A 151 4.87 4.02 -4.68
N ILE A 152 5.45 2.88 -5.08
CA ILE A 152 4.69 1.67 -5.42
C ILE A 152 3.98 1.12 -4.17
N CYS A 153 4.67 1.02 -3.04
CA CYS A 153 4.08 0.57 -1.78
C CYS A 153 2.95 1.51 -1.32
N ALA A 154 3.13 2.83 -1.44
CA ALA A 154 2.10 3.81 -1.15
C ALA A 154 0.86 3.61 -2.05
N GLY A 155 1.07 3.37 -3.35
CA GLY A 155 -0.01 3.07 -4.29
C GLY A 155 -0.82 1.83 -3.89
N GLU A 156 -0.16 0.71 -3.59
CA GLU A 156 -0.82 -0.52 -3.13
C GLU A 156 -1.55 -0.29 -1.79
N PHE A 157 -0.91 0.41 -0.86
CA PHE A 157 -1.46 0.71 0.45
C PHE A 157 -2.75 1.55 0.36
N PHE A 158 -2.73 2.63 -0.42
CA PHE A 158 -3.90 3.49 -0.59
C PHE A 158 -5.02 2.83 -1.40
N TYR A 159 -4.66 2.02 -2.40
CA TYR A 159 -5.63 1.21 -3.14
C TYR A 159 -6.42 0.29 -2.21
N MET A 160 -5.73 -0.43 -1.32
CA MET A 160 -6.35 -1.32 -0.32
C MET A 160 -7.23 -0.55 0.69
N LEU A 161 -6.86 0.66 1.06
CA LEU A 161 -7.64 1.47 2.00
C LEU A 161 -8.90 2.07 1.39
N ARG A 162 -8.87 2.38 0.09
CA ARG A 162 -10.04 2.88 -0.64
C ARG A 162 -11.20 1.89 -0.62
N SER A 163 -10.89 0.60 -0.74
CA SER A 163 -11.87 -0.49 -0.65
C SER A 163 -12.53 -0.63 0.73
N ASP A 164 -11.94 -0.08 1.79
CA ASP A 164 -12.49 -0.06 3.16
C ASP A 164 -13.36 1.20 3.42
N ALA A 165 -13.92 1.81 2.38
CA ALA A 165 -14.77 3.02 2.44
C ALA A 165 -14.13 4.24 3.13
N LYS A 166 -12.80 4.27 3.21
CA LYS A 166 -12.00 5.46 3.53
C LYS A 166 -11.77 6.24 2.23
N LEU A 167 -11.73 7.56 2.31
CA LEU A 167 -11.44 8.43 1.17
C LEU A 167 -10.10 9.13 1.40
N PRO A 168 -8.97 8.38 1.45
CA PRO A 168 -7.67 9.01 1.62
C PRO A 168 -7.34 9.90 0.43
N ASN A 169 -6.54 10.94 0.66
CA ASN A 169 -5.93 11.70 -0.41
C ASN A 169 -4.68 10.96 -0.91
N GLU A 170 -4.91 10.01 -1.82
CA GLU A 170 -3.88 9.13 -2.37
C GLU A 170 -2.76 9.93 -3.05
N MET A 171 -3.12 10.99 -3.77
CA MET A 171 -2.16 11.81 -4.52
C MET A 171 -1.15 12.49 -3.58
N LEU A 172 -1.63 13.20 -2.56
CA LEU A 172 -0.75 13.83 -1.57
C LEU A 172 0.06 12.80 -0.79
N GLY A 173 -0.55 11.66 -0.46
CA GLY A 173 0.12 10.58 0.25
C GLY A 173 1.28 9.95 -0.54
N ILE A 174 1.06 9.62 -1.82
CA ILE A 174 2.06 9.03 -2.70
C ILE A 174 3.18 10.04 -2.99
N ILE A 175 2.84 11.30 -3.29
CA ILE A 175 3.83 12.36 -3.51
C ILE A 175 4.73 12.49 -2.28
N ALA A 176 4.15 12.55 -1.08
CA ALA A 176 4.95 12.63 0.14
C ALA A 176 5.79 11.37 0.38
N ALA A 177 5.26 10.16 0.14
CA ALA A 177 6.01 8.91 0.24
C ALA A 177 7.27 8.92 -0.65
N VAL A 178 7.16 9.44 -1.87
CA VAL A 178 8.27 9.58 -2.83
C VAL A 178 9.22 10.71 -2.45
N LEU A 179 8.74 11.78 -1.80
CA LEU A 179 9.56 12.92 -1.38
C LEU A 179 10.34 12.68 -0.08
N TYR A 180 9.94 11.75 0.78
CA TYR A 180 10.67 11.44 2.03
C TYR A 180 12.13 10.97 1.79
N PRO A 181 12.42 10.01 0.89
CA PRO A 181 13.79 9.59 0.63
C PRO A 181 14.73 10.73 0.17
N PRO A 182 14.38 11.55 -0.85
CA PRO A 182 15.26 12.63 -1.29
C PRO A 182 15.36 13.75 -0.25
N SER A 183 14.31 14.01 0.54
CA SER A 183 14.41 15.03 1.59
C SER A 183 15.39 14.63 2.68
N VAL A 184 15.40 13.34 3.09
CA VAL A 184 16.38 12.82 4.04
C VAL A 184 17.78 12.78 3.45
N TYR A 185 17.91 12.44 2.17
CA TYR A 185 19.20 12.45 1.50
C TYR A 185 19.84 13.85 1.43
N LEU A 186 19.04 14.90 1.20
CA LEU A 186 19.53 16.27 1.05
C LEU A 186 19.63 17.05 2.37
N GLY A 187 18.72 16.79 3.31
CA GLY A 187 18.56 17.61 4.52
C GLY A 187 18.41 16.80 5.82
N GLY A 188 18.73 15.50 5.80
CA GLY A 188 18.69 14.64 6.98
C GLY A 188 17.31 14.57 7.65
N LEU A 189 17.28 14.47 8.99
CA LEU A 189 16.01 14.43 9.73
C LEU A 189 15.20 15.74 9.57
N ILE A 190 15.86 16.88 9.34
CA ILE A 190 15.16 18.14 9.07
C ILE A 190 14.37 18.03 7.77
N GLY A 191 14.95 17.42 6.73
CA GLY A 191 14.26 17.15 5.47
C GLY A 191 13.01 16.27 5.65
N ALA A 192 13.09 15.22 6.48
CA ALA A 192 11.91 14.42 6.84
C ALA A 192 10.84 15.26 7.55
N MET A 193 11.23 16.07 8.54
CA MET A 193 10.32 16.94 9.28
C MET A 193 9.63 17.96 8.37
N LEU A 194 10.37 18.56 7.42
CA LEU A 194 9.83 19.50 6.44
C LEU A 194 8.79 18.85 5.53
N VAL A 195 9.05 17.64 5.02
CA VAL A 195 8.07 16.89 4.22
C VAL A 195 6.84 16.51 5.05
N SER A 196 7.03 16.05 6.30
CA SER A 196 5.91 15.75 7.19
C SER A 196 5.05 16.99 7.49
N LEU A 197 5.68 18.13 7.74
CA LEU A 197 4.99 19.40 7.97
C LEU A 197 4.26 19.87 6.71
N ALA A 198 4.93 19.85 5.55
CA ALA A 198 4.33 20.22 4.27
C ALA A 198 3.13 19.32 3.92
N LEU A 199 3.26 18.00 4.14
CA LEU A 199 2.16 17.05 3.96
C LEU A 199 1.00 17.37 4.91
N LEU A 200 1.27 17.61 6.19
CA LEU A 200 0.23 17.94 7.17
C LEU A 200 -0.51 19.22 6.77
N LEU A 201 0.21 20.27 6.38
CA LEU A 201 -0.39 21.53 5.92
C LEU A 201 -1.21 21.32 4.64
N ALA A 202 -0.70 20.57 3.66
CA ALA A 202 -1.42 20.26 2.42
C ALA A 202 -2.70 19.44 2.69
N LEU A 203 -2.65 18.48 3.62
CA LEU A 203 -3.83 17.71 4.03
C LEU A 203 -4.84 18.56 4.80
N LEU A 204 -4.40 19.52 5.62
CA LEU A 204 -5.29 20.46 6.30
C LEU A 204 -5.98 21.41 5.32
N VAL A 205 -5.24 21.94 4.35
CA VAL A 205 -5.80 22.73 3.24
C VAL A 205 -6.83 21.90 2.50
N TRP A 206 -6.48 20.68 2.09
CA TRP A 206 -7.42 19.77 1.43
C TRP A 206 -8.66 19.48 2.29
N TYR A 207 -8.49 19.25 3.59
CA TYR A 207 -9.58 19.01 4.53
C TYR A 207 -10.55 20.20 4.63
N VAL A 208 -10.03 21.43 4.64
CA VAL A 208 -10.85 22.66 4.68
C VAL A 208 -11.66 22.83 3.40
N PHE A 209 -11.06 22.59 2.24
CA PHE A 209 -11.73 22.79 0.94
C PHE A 209 -12.64 21.62 0.54
N TRP A 210 -12.48 20.45 1.14
CA TRP A 210 -13.25 19.26 0.80
C TRP A 210 -14.20 18.86 1.93
N LEU A 211 -15.41 19.43 1.93
CA LEU A 211 -16.46 19.22 2.95
C LEU A 211 -16.84 17.74 3.23
N LYS A 212 -16.52 16.82 2.31
CA LYS A 212 -16.75 15.37 2.49
C LYS A 212 -15.62 14.66 3.25
N ALA A 213 -14.45 15.28 3.38
CA ALA A 213 -13.30 14.70 4.06
C ALA A 213 -13.54 14.65 5.57
N ARG A 214 -13.14 13.54 6.20
CA ARG A 214 -13.21 13.35 7.65
C ARG A 214 -11.81 13.32 8.23
N ILE A 215 -11.69 13.60 9.52
CA ILE A 215 -10.39 13.52 10.25
C ILE A 215 -9.67 12.17 10.04
N PRO A 216 -10.36 11.00 10.05
CA PRO A 216 -9.71 9.73 9.74
C PRO A 216 -9.11 9.67 8.34
N ASP A 217 -9.69 10.35 7.35
CA ASP A 217 -9.16 10.36 5.98
C ASP A 217 -7.81 11.11 5.92
N VAL A 218 -7.67 12.20 6.68
CA VAL A 218 -6.40 12.92 6.88
C VAL A 218 -5.38 12.03 7.58
N GLY A 219 -5.78 11.41 8.69
CA GLY A 219 -4.90 10.54 9.47
C GLY A 219 -4.38 9.34 8.67
N VAL A 220 -5.25 8.71 7.87
CA VAL A 220 -4.88 7.58 7.00
C VAL A 220 -3.97 8.02 5.85
N SER A 221 -4.18 9.22 5.30
CA SER A 221 -3.32 9.79 4.25
C SER A 221 -1.89 10.05 4.77
N PHE A 222 -1.78 10.65 5.96
CA PHE A 222 -0.49 10.88 6.60
C PHE A 222 0.17 9.56 7.00
N PHE A 223 -0.60 8.65 7.63
CA PHE A 223 -0.10 7.34 8.03
C PHE A 223 0.43 6.54 6.85
N GLY A 224 -0.29 6.49 5.71
CA GLY A 224 0.17 5.78 4.53
C GLY A 224 1.48 6.32 3.97
N ALA A 225 1.61 7.65 3.90
CA ALA A 225 2.85 8.30 3.43
C ALA A 225 4.03 8.03 4.38
N ALA A 226 3.81 8.17 5.69
CA ALA A 226 4.85 7.92 6.69
C ALA A 226 5.23 6.43 6.75
N TYR A 227 4.25 5.53 6.70
CA TYR A 227 4.47 4.09 6.76
C TYR A 227 5.29 3.59 5.57
N THR A 228 4.95 4.02 4.36
CA THR A 228 5.58 3.51 3.12
C THR A 228 6.83 4.28 2.68
N GLY A 229 6.93 5.57 3.03
CA GLY A 229 8.07 6.42 2.66
C GLY A 229 9.03 6.67 3.82
N LEU A 230 8.53 7.31 4.89
CA LEU A 230 9.38 7.76 6.02
C LEU A 230 10.10 6.60 6.72
N LEU A 231 9.43 5.46 6.91
CA LEU A 231 10.06 4.31 7.56
C LEU A 231 11.28 3.80 6.76
N LEU A 232 11.22 3.77 5.42
CA LEU A 232 12.32 3.34 4.55
C LEU A 232 13.53 4.29 4.58
N CYS A 233 13.36 5.55 5.02
CA CYS A 233 14.45 6.52 5.09
C CYS A 233 15.59 6.08 6.01
N GLY A 234 15.35 5.16 6.95
CA GLY A 234 16.42 4.57 7.77
C GLY A 234 17.54 3.96 6.92
N LEU A 235 17.21 3.35 5.78
CA LEU A 235 18.21 2.78 4.87
C LEU A 235 19.09 3.87 4.22
N ILE A 236 18.50 5.03 3.89
CA ILE A 236 19.23 6.18 3.33
C ILE A 236 20.22 6.74 4.35
N VAL A 237 19.79 6.87 5.62
CA VAL A 237 20.65 7.33 6.71
C VAL A 237 21.86 6.43 6.85
N ILE A 238 21.65 5.11 6.93
CA ILE A 238 22.72 4.14 7.12
C ILE A 238 23.69 4.14 5.91
N ARG A 239 23.15 4.18 4.68
CA ARG A 239 23.97 4.18 3.47
C ARG A 239 24.87 5.40 3.36
N ALA A 240 24.35 6.57 3.72
CA ALA A 240 25.06 7.85 3.64
C ALA A 240 26.05 8.06 4.80
N SER A 241 25.87 7.34 5.91
CA SER A 241 26.71 7.44 7.10
C SER A 241 28.12 6.88 6.91
N LEU A 242 28.34 5.99 5.94
CA LEU A 242 29.66 5.42 5.67
C LEU A 242 30.08 5.65 4.21
N PRO A 243 31.39 5.82 3.94
CA PRO A 243 31.90 5.91 2.58
C PRO A 243 31.62 4.61 1.81
N ALA A 244 31.52 4.73 0.49
CA ALA A 244 31.45 3.56 -0.39
C ALA A 244 32.77 2.76 -0.29
N PRO A 245 32.73 1.42 -0.26
CA PRO A 245 31.55 0.55 -0.41
C PRO A 245 30.83 0.21 0.91
N TRP A 246 31.40 0.56 2.06
CA TRP A 246 30.99 0.04 3.36
C TRP A 246 29.56 0.40 3.76
N GLY A 247 29.09 1.61 3.44
CA GLY A 247 27.67 1.96 3.68
C GLY A 247 26.70 1.05 2.92
N GLY A 248 27.05 0.64 1.70
CA GLY A 248 26.25 -0.31 0.92
C GLY A 248 26.29 -1.71 1.50
N VAL A 249 27.46 -2.14 2.01
CA VAL A 249 27.64 -3.44 2.67
C VAL A 249 26.78 -3.54 3.93
N VAL A 250 26.73 -2.49 4.78
CA VAL A 250 25.88 -2.49 5.98
C VAL A 250 24.40 -2.64 5.61
N VAL A 251 23.93 -1.87 4.63
CA VAL A 251 22.54 -1.97 4.14
C VAL A 251 22.25 -3.35 3.56
N LEU A 252 23.18 -3.95 2.81
CA LEU A 252 23.04 -5.30 2.29
C LEU A 252 22.94 -6.33 3.41
N LEU A 253 23.78 -6.23 4.44
CA LEU A 253 23.73 -7.10 5.62
C LEU A 253 22.41 -6.93 6.39
N LEU A 254 21.83 -5.73 6.42
CA LEU A 254 20.49 -5.51 6.98
C LEU A 254 19.40 -6.20 6.16
N PHE A 255 19.44 -6.10 4.82
CA PHE A 255 18.53 -6.88 3.96
C PHE A 255 18.68 -8.38 4.22
N LEU A 256 19.91 -8.88 4.30
CA LEU A 256 20.19 -10.28 4.61
C LEU A 256 19.70 -10.65 6.02
N SER A 257 19.77 -9.75 7.00
CA SER A 257 19.24 -10.00 8.35
C SER A 257 17.73 -10.22 8.35
N VAL A 258 17.00 -9.46 7.52
CA VAL A 258 15.54 -9.58 7.38
C VAL A 258 15.19 -10.85 6.61
N TRP A 259 15.84 -11.09 5.47
CA TRP A 259 15.60 -12.29 4.67
C TRP A 259 15.98 -13.57 5.42
N ALA A 260 17.05 -13.54 6.22
CA ALA A 260 17.43 -14.64 7.08
C ALA A 260 16.44 -14.85 8.22
N ASN A 261 15.93 -13.77 8.83
CA ASN A 261 14.88 -13.88 9.84
C ASN A 261 13.66 -14.65 9.29
N ASP A 262 13.19 -14.28 8.10
CA ASP A 262 12.03 -14.94 7.46
C ASP A 262 12.36 -16.36 7.01
N ALA A 263 13.54 -16.60 6.44
CA ALA A 263 13.96 -17.92 5.96
C ALA A 263 14.13 -18.91 7.13
N PHE A 264 14.82 -18.52 8.20
CA PHE A 264 15.02 -19.37 9.38
C PHE A 264 13.69 -19.62 10.10
N ALA A 265 12.84 -18.58 10.20
CA ALA A 265 11.51 -18.73 10.78
C ALA A 265 10.63 -19.69 9.97
N TYR A 266 10.70 -19.65 8.64
CA TYR A 266 9.99 -20.58 7.77
C TYR A 266 10.54 -22.01 7.86
N LEU A 267 11.86 -22.20 7.80
CA LEU A 267 12.49 -23.52 7.80
C LEU A 267 12.28 -24.27 9.11
N VAL A 268 12.44 -23.58 10.25
CA VAL A 268 12.22 -24.20 11.57
C VAL A 268 10.73 -24.22 11.91
N GLY A 269 10.01 -23.16 11.63
CA GLY A 269 8.58 -23.07 11.91
C GLY A 269 7.74 -24.10 11.15
N SER A 270 8.09 -24.43 9.90
CA SER A 270 7.39 -25.45 9.12
C SER A 270 7.67 -26.88 9.59
N LYS A 271 8.88 -27.16 10.12
CA LYS A 271 9.29 -28.51 10.56
C LYS A 271 8.94 -28.79 12.02
N ILE A 272 9.06 -27.79 12.89
CA ILE A 272 9.04 -27.95 14.36
C ILE A 272 7.94 -27.09 15.01
N GLY A 273 7.33 -26.15 14.28
CA GLY A 273 6.36 -25.20 14.83
C GLY A 273 5.11 -25.87 15.38
N ARG A 274 4.96 -25.88 16.70
CA ARG A 274 3.77 -26.42 17.41
C ARG A 274 2.92 -25.29 17.98
N HIS A 275 3.54 -24.21 18.46
CA HIS A 275 2.83 -23.13 19.14
C HIS A 275 2.65 -21.92 18.24
N LYS A 276 1.39 -21.58 17.91
CA LYS A 276 1.07 -20.44 17.05
C LYS A 276 1.30 -19.11 17.77
N LEU A 277 2.00 -18.19 17.11
CA LEU A 277 2.32 -16.86 17.63
C LEU A 277 1.10 -15.93 17.58
N ALA A 278 0.41 -15.89 16.43
CA ALA A 278 -0.65 -14.92 16.20
C ALA A 278 -1.85 -15.53 15.43
N PRO A 279 -2.66 -16.39 16.08
CA PRO A 279 -3.65 -17.24 15.39
C PRO A 279 -4.74 -16.48 14.63
N ARG A 280 -5.11 -15.27 15.06
CA ARG A 280 -6.14 -14.45 14.39
C ARG A 280 -5.62 -13.59 13.24
N THR A 281 -4.32 -13.30 13.20
CA THR A 281 -3.74 -12.34 12.24
C THR A 281 -2.84 -13.02 11.22
N SER A 282 -2.00 -13.95 11.68
CA SER A 282 -1.09 -14.76 10.88
C SER A 282 -1.07 -16.20 11.40
N PRO A 283 -2.02 -17.05 10.96
CA PRO A 283 -2.23 -18.39 11.51
C PRO A 283 -1.08 -19.38 11.25
N LYS A 284 -0.12 -19.00 10.38
CA LYS A 284 1.04 -19.81 10.01
C LYS A 284 2.31 -19.49 10.83
N LYS A 285 2.33 -18.41 11.61
CA LYS A 285 3.51 -18.04 12.42
C LYS A 285 3.54 -18.85 13.72
N SER A 286 4.71 -19.38 14.06
CA SER A 286 4.97 -20.14 15.29
C SER A 286 6.02 -19.49 16.17
N TRP A 287 5.98 -19.76 17.49
CA TRP A 287 6.99 -19.29 18.45
C TRP A 287 8.36 -19.93 18.18
N GLU A 288 8.40 -21.20 17.80
CA GLU A 288 9.64 -21.89 17.46
C GLU A 288 10.30 -21.28 16.21
N GLY A 289 9.47 -20.93 15.20
CA GLY A 289 9.93 -20.18 14.03
C GLY A 289 10.42 -18.79 14.41
N PHE A 290 9.72 -18.08 15.29
CA PHE A 290 10.14 -16.76 15.77
C PHE A 290 11.55 -16.76 16.37
N PHE A 291 11.83 -17.67 17.31
CA PHE A 291 13.16 -17.77 17.92
C PHE A 291 14.24 -18.17 16.92
N ALA A 292 13.94 -19.07 15.97
CA ALA A 292 14.88 -19.41 14.90
C ALA A 292 15.19 -18.23 13.97
N GLY A 293 14.17 -17.44 13.63
CA GLY A 293 14.32 -16.21 12.86
C GLY A 293 15.23 -15.21 13.57
N LEU A 294 15.05 -15.01 14.88
CA LEU A 294 15.90 -14.12 15.68
C LEU A 294 17.38 -14.53 15.61
N VAL A 295 17.68 -15.83 15.64
CA VAL A 295 19.07 -16.32 15.46
C VAL A 295 19.61 -15.92 14.09
N GLY A 296 18.81 -16.06 13.03
CA GLY A 296 19.17 -15.61 11.68
C GLY A 296 19.45 -14.11 11.62
N SER A 297 18.60 -13.29 12.25
CA SER A 297 18.81 -11.83 12.31
C SER A 297 20.09 -11.46 13.07
N VAL A 298 20.29 -12.04 14.26
CA VAL A 298 21.48 -11.81 15.10
C VAL A 298 22.77 -12.17 14.36
N LEU A 299 22.78 -13.26 13.61
CA LEU A 299 23.97 -13.67 12.83
C LEU A 299 24.46 -12.57 11.90
N PHE A 300 23.55 -11.95 11.14
CA PHE A 300 23.91 -10.88 10.20
C PHE A 300 24.20 -9.55 10.90
N TRP A 301 23.60 -9.27 12.06
CA TRP A 301 24.00 -8.13 12.88
C TRP A 301 25.39 -8.27 13.48
N CYS A 302 25.78 -9.47 13.91
CA CYS A 302 27.16 -9.77 14.27
C CYS A 302 28.09 -9.56 13.07
N ALA A 303 27.68 -9.94 11.86
CA ALA A 303 28.47 -9.66 10.64
C ALA A 303 28.66 -8.15 10.39
N ILE A 304 27.64 -7.31 10.67
CA ILE A 304 27.74 -5.85 10.57
C ILE A 304 28.83 -5.29 11.49
N SER A 305 29.05 -5.88 12.67
CA SER A 305 30.08 -5.42 13.61
C SER A 305 31.51 -5.54 13.07
N PHE A 306 31.74 -6.38 12.06
CA PHE A 306 33.05 -6.55 11.42
C PHE A 306 33.26 -5.63 10.21
N VAL A 307 32.28 -4.80 9.86
CA VAL A 307 32.38 -3.86 8.74
C VAL A 307 33.25 -2.65 9.14
N PRO A 308 34.31 -2.33 8.37
CA PRO A 308 35.11 -1.13 8.61
C PRO A 308 34.27 0.15 8.64
N GLY A 309 34.50 0.95 9.68
CA GLY A 309 33.76 2.19 9.94
C GLY A 309 32.52 2.01 10.83
N VAL A 310 32.13 0.78 11.18
CA VAL A 310 31.11 0.52 12.20
C VAL A 310 31.79 0.27 13.55
N THR A 311 31.49 1.11 14.53
CA THR A 311 32.01 1.01 15.89
C THR A 311 30.99 0.35 16.81
N MET A 312 30.85 -0.96 16.71
CA MET A 312 29.86 -1.74 17.46
C MET A 312 30.52 -2.92 18.18
N THR A 313 30.24 -3.07 19.48
CA THR A 313 30.65 -4.26 20.23
C THR A 313 29.80 -5.47 19.86
N LEU A 314 30.32 -6.70 20.04
CA LEU A 314 29.55 -7.91 19.77
C LEU A 314 28.26 -7.99 20.62
N VAL A 315 28.30 -7.49 21.85
CA VAL A 315 27.12 -7.44 22.74
C VAL A 315 26.05 -6.50 22.18
N GLN A 316 26.45 -5.32 21.69
CA GLN A 316 25.53 -4.40 20.99
C GLN A 316 24.98 -5.03 19.71
N ALA A 317 25.80 -5.73 18.94
CA ALA A 317 25.39 -6.42 17.72
C ALA A 317 24.28 -7.45 17.99
N ILE A 318 24.45 -8.26 19.04
CA ILE A 318 23.43 -9.24 19.47
C ILE A 318 22.16 -8.52 19.90
N ALA A 319 22.27 -7.49 20.75
CA ALA A 319 21.11 -6.74 21.21
C ALA A 319 20.34 -6.10 20.05
N PHE A 320 21.05 -5.48 19.11
CA PHE A 320 20.45 -4.84 17.94
C PHE A 320 19.81 -5.86 17.00
N GLY A 321 20.43 -7.02 16.79
CA GLY A 321 19.86 -8.11 16.01
C GLY A 321 18.56 -8.66 16.61
N VAL A 322 18.50 -8.80 17.93
CA VAL A 322 17.25 -9.21 18.60
C VAL A 322 16.15 -8.15 18.40
N VAL A 323 16.45 -6.88 18.64
CA VAL A 323 15.47 -5.79 18.50
C VAL A 323 15.01 -5.64 17.04
N ALA A 324 15.94 -5.66 16.09
CA ALA A 324 15.64 -5.59 14.66
C ALA A 324 14.79 -6.78 14.19
N GLY A 325 15.15 -8.01 14.59
CA GLY A 325 14.36 -9.21 14.28
C GLY A 325 12.94 -9.15 14.85
N CYS A 326 12.77 -8.68 16.08
CA CYS A 326 11.46 -8.43 16.69
C CYS A 326 10.64 -7.40 15.90
N MET A 327 11.27 -6.29 15.50
CA MET A 327 10.61 -5.24 14.72
C MET A 327 10.24 -5.71 13.30
N GLY A 328 11.05 -6.54 12.67
CA GLY A 328 10.70 -7.17 11.40
C GLY A 328 9.44 -8.04 11.50
N VAL A 329 9.34 -8.85 12.55
CA VAL A 329 8.14 -9.67 12.81
C VAL A 329 6.93 -8.79 13.14
N LEU A 330 7.12 -7.72 13.90
CA LEU A 330 6.06 -6.76 14.20
C LEU A 330 5.54 -6.06 12.94
N GLY A 331 6.45 -5.71 12.01
CA GLY A 331 6.11 -5.07 10.73
C GLY A 331 5.20 -5.95 9.89
N ASP A 332 5.56 -7.22 9.71
CA ASP A 332 4.73 -8.20 9.01
C ASP A 332 3.38 -8.42 9.70
N LEU A 333 3.34 -8.46 11.03
CA LEU A 333 2.08 -8.60 11.78
C LEU A 333 1.19 -7.36 11.63
N ALA A 334 1.78 -6.17 11.62
CA ALA A 334 1.07 -4.91 11.41
C ALA A 334 0.47 -4.86 10.00
N GLU A 335 1.25 -5.21 8.99
CA GLU A 335 0.80 -5.25 7.60
C GLU A 335 -0.27 -6.32 7.39
N SER A 336 -0.07 -7.53 7.92
CA SER A 336 -1.07 -8.60 7.94
C SER A 336 -2.38 -8.13 8.57
N ARG A 337 -2.33 -7.39 9.69
CA ARG A 337 -3.51 -6.81 10.32
C ARG A 337 -4.22 -5.78 9.44
N ILE A 338 -3.47 -4.91 8.78
CA ILE A 338 -4.01 -3.91 7.86
C ILE A 338 -4.74 -4.61 6.70
N LYS A 339 -4.11 -5.61 6.08
CA LYS A 339 -4.72 -6.41 4.99
C LYS A 339 -6.04 -7.03 5.41
N ARG A 340 -6.08 -7.71 6.57
CA ARG A 340 -7.31 -8.34 7.09
C ARG A 340 -8.40 -7.33 7.42
N ASN A 341 -8.04 -6.18 7.97
CA ASN A 341 -9.03 -5.14 8.30
C ASN A 341 -9.65 -4.52 7.04
N SER A 342 -8.89 -4.44 5.94
CA SER A 342 -9.37 -3.94 4.65
C SER A 342 -10.06 -5.01 3.79
N GLY A 343 -10.10 -6.28 4.24
CA GLY A 343 -10.70 -7.39 3.50
C GLY A 343 -9.80 -8.00 2.42
N PHE A 344 -8.52 -7.60 2.34
CA PHE A 344 -7.56 -8.11 1.38
C PHE A 344 -6.72 -9.25 1.97
N LYS A 345 -6.26 -10.14 1.09
CA LYS A 345 -5.29 -11.19 1.44
C LYS A 345 -3.88 -10.77 1.07
N ASP A 346 -3.72 -10.24 -0.14
CA ASP A 346 -2.47 -9.76 -0.73
C ASP A 346 -2.63 -8.26 -1.05
N SER A 347 -1.57 -7.46 -0.91
CA SER A 347 -1.63 -5.99 -1.04
C SER A 347 -1.82 -5.51 -2.48
N GLY A 348 -1.41 -6.33 -3.45
CA GLY A 348 -1.47 -5.99 -4.87
C GLY A 348 -1.07 -7.16 -5.78
N THR A 349 -1.00 -6.89 -7.08
CA THR A 349 -0.61 -7.86 -8.12
C THR A 349 0.59 -7.39 -8.94
N ILE A 350 1.34 -6.41 -8.46
CA ILE A 350 2.44 -5.78 -9.21
C ILE A 350 3.56 -6.78 -9.48
N MET A 351 3.81 -7.74 -8.59
CA MET A 351 4.75 -8.82 -8.85
C MET A 351 4.02 -10.07 -9.35
N PRO A 352 4.19 -10.47 -10.63
CA PRO A 352 3.52 -11.65 -11.16
C PRO A 352 3.92 -12.90 -10.36
N GLY A 353 2.92 -13.58 -9.82
CA GLY A 353 3.05 -14.76 -8.97
C GLY A 353 3.43 -14.49 -7.50
N HIS A 354 3.86 -13.28 -7.13
CA HIS A 354 4.50 -13.01 -5.83
C HIS A 354 3.68 -12.16 -4.85
N GLY A 355 2.56 -11.58 -5.30
CA GLY A 355 1.73 -10.64 -4.52
C GLY A 355 2.10 -9.19 -4.82
N GLY A 356 1.88 -8.30 -3.86
CA GLY A 356 2.28 -6.91 -3.96
C GLY A 356 3.72 -6.67 -3.52
N LEU A 357 4.26 -5.50 -3.85
CA LEU A 357 5.57 -5.06 -3.35
C LEU A 357 5.51 -4.71 -1.85
N LEU A 358 4.35 -4.25 -1.37
CA LEU A 358 4.12 -3.96 0.05
C LEU A 358 4.25 -5.24 0.89
N ASP A 359 3.70 -6.37 0.41
CA ASP A 359 3.81 -7.69 1.04
C ASP A 359 5.26 -8.20 1.18
N ARG A 360 6.21 -7.61 0.43
CA ARG A 360 7.63 -7.97 0.45
C ARG A 360 8.49 -7.01 1.26
N SER A 361 7.95 -5.84 1.57
CA SER A 361 8.65 -4.76 2.24
C SER A 361 8.14 -4.51 3.67
N ASP A 362 7.16 -5.29 4.12
CA ASP A 362 6.46 -5.17 5.39
C ASP A 362 7.39 -5.22 6.61
N SER A 363 8.27 -6.21 6.65
CA SER A 363 9.31 -6.37 7.68
C SER A 363 10.40 -5.32 7.54
N LEU A 364 10.69 -4.85 6.31
CA LEU A 364 11.71 -3.84 6.04
C LEU A 364 11.33 -2.45 6.56
N PHE A 365 10.05 -2.07 6.55
CA PHE A 365 9.63 -0.75 7.04
C PHE A 365 10.04 -0.52 8.50
N LEU A 366 9.60 -1.36 9.44
CA LEU A 366 9.97 -1.18 10.84
C LEU A 366 11.45 -1.50 11.09
N THR A 367 12.02 -2.49 10.40
CA THR A 367 13.42 -2.85 10.61
C THR A 367 14.37 -1.72 10.19
N SER A 368 14.10 -1.05 9.07
CA SER A 368 14.98 -0.01 8.53
C SER A 368 15.12 1.20 9.45
N ILE A 369 14.01 1.78 9.91
CA ILE A 369 14.06 2.91 10.84
C ILE A 369 14.64 2.50 12.20
N THR A 370 14.30 1.29 12.68
CA THR A 370 14.82 0.78 13.94
C THR A 370 16.33 0.60 13.87
N ALA A 371 16.85 0.00 12.80
CA ALA A 371 18.28 -0.19 12.59
C ALA A 371 19.02 1.15 12.56
N ALA A 372 18.45 2.16 11.90
CA ALA A 372 19.02 3.51 11.85
C ALA A 372 19.06 4.14 13.24
N ILE A 373 17.96 4.07 14.00
CA ILE A 373 17.89 4.59 15.38
C ILE A 373 18.91 3.89 16.26
N LEU A 374 18.99 2.56 16.23
CA LEU A 374 19.91 1.78 17.07
C LEU A 374 21.37 2.11 16.75
N MET A 375 21.74 2.17 15.48
CA MET A 375 23.13 2.44 15.10
C MET A 375 23.55 3.89 15.38
N VAL A 376 22.65 4.86 15.20
CA VAL A 376 22.92 6.27 15.50
C VAL A 376 22.95 6.51 17.01
N ALA A 377 21.93 6.05 17.74
CA ALA A 377 21.86 6.21 19.19
C ALA A 377 22.96 5.42 19.93
N GLY A 378 23.36 4.28 19.37
CA GLY A 378 24.47 3.47 19.87
C GLY A 378 25.86 4.01 19.53
N GLY A 379 25.97 5.11 18.76
CA GLY A 379 27.24 5.65 18.31
C GLY A 379 28.04 4.70 17.42
N CYS A 380 27.35 3.78 16.74
CA CYS A 380 27.98 2.75 15.91
C CYS A 380 28.28 3.23 14.48
N ILE A 381 27.57 4.26 14.03
CA ILE A 381 27.83 4.93 12.75
C ILE A 381 27.82 6.44 12.98
N PRO A 382 28.70 7.21 12.30
CA PRO A 382 28.63 8.65 12.37
C PRO A 382 27.36 9.10 11.65
N TYR A 383 26.52 9.89 12.31
CA TYR A 383 25.39 10.49 11.65
C TYR A 383 25.89 11.63 10.76
N THR A 384 25.92 11.41 9.43
CA THR A 384 26.53 12.35 8.47
C THR A 384 25.53 13.26 7.78
N LEU A 385 24.22 13.10 8.02
CA LEU A 385 23.17 13.87 7.35
C LEU A 385 22.81 15.17 8.09
N PHE A 386 23.71 15.67 8.93
CA PHE A 386 23.72 17.06 9.39
C PHE A 386 25.12 17.66 9.30
#